data_AF-A0A7K2KUL4-F1
#
_entry.id   AF-A0A7K2KUL4-F1
#
_cell.length_a   1.000
_cell.length_b   1.000
_cell.length_c   1.000
_cell.angle_alpha   90.00
_cell.angle_beta   90.00
_cell.angle_gamma   90.00
#
_symmetry.space_group_name_H-M   'P 1'
#
loop_
_entity.id
_entity.type
_entity.pdbx_description
1 polymer ?
#
loop_
_entity_poly.entity_id
_entity_poly.type
_entity_poly.pdbx_seq_one_letter_code
_entity_poly.pdbx_strand_id
1 'polypeptide(L)' 'MPAARPGFRGVWIATVSCRDWPSRPGLTAEAQRAELLAHLDTAVARRLTAVILQVRPTADAFWPSPYEPWSQYLTGTQG' A
#
# COMPACT_ATOMS: atom_id res chain seq x y z
N MET A 1 30.68 -22.71 4.20
CA MET A 1 29.69 -21.98 5.02
C MET A 1 28.59 -21.49 4.09
N PRO A 2 27.29 -21.75 4.36
CA PRO A 2 26.23 -21.17 3.56
C PRO A 2 26.24 -19.65 3.69
N ALA A 3 25.99 -18.93 2.60
CA ALA A 3 25.90 -17.47 2.62
C ALA A 3 24.74 -17.04 3.53
N ALA A 4 24.98 -16.06 4.40
CA ALA A 4 23.94 -15.48 5.23
C ALA A 4 22.85 -14.89 4.32
N ARG A 5 21.58 -15.28 4.54
CA ARG A 5 20.47 -14.69 3.81
C ARG A 5 20.41 -13.19 4.15
N PRO A 6 20.15 -12.30 3.18
CA PRO A 6 19.95 -10.88 3.47
C PRO A 6 18.90 -10.72 4.58
N GLY A 7 19.23 -9.95 5.62
CA GLY A 7 18.30 -9.69 6.73
C GLY A 7 17.06 -8.93 6.25
N PHE A 8 15.90 -9.26 6.81
CA PHE A 8 14.64 -8.60 6.47
C PHE A 8 14.64 -7.15 6.97
N ARG A 9 14.47 -6.20 6.05
CA ARG A 9 14.30 -4.77 6.32
C ARG A 9 13.10 -4.26 5.53
N GLY A 10 11.92 -4.36 6.14
CA GLY A 10 10.66 -3.99 5.53
C GLY A 10 10.15 -2.61 5.97
N VAL A 11 9.25 -2.05 5.18
CA VAL A 11 8.32 -0.99 5.61
C VAL A 11 6.89 -1.48 5.43
N TRP A 12 6.00 -1.03 6.30
CA TRP A 12 4.56 -1.25 6.20
C TRP A 12 3.90 0.03 5.69
N ILE A 13 3.06 -0.08 4.67
CA ILE A 13 2.23 1.03 4.14
C ILE A 13 0.79 0.72 4.53
N ALA A 14 0.29 1.40 5.55
CA ALA A 14 -1.07 1.26 6.05
C ALA A 14 -2.03 2.13 5.25
N THR A 15 -3.14 1.51 4.85
CA THR A 15 -4.18 2.13 4.03
C THR A 15 -5.43 2.49 4.82
N VAL A 16 -5.62 1.87 5.98
CA VAL A 16 -6.67 2.23 6.92
C VAL A 16 -6.58 3.71 7.29
N SER A 17 -7.71 4.41 7.20
CA SER A 17 -7.82 5.84 7.47
C SER A 17 -6.87 6.73 6.67
N CYS A 18 -6.38 6.29 5.51
CA CYS A 18 -5.40 7.04 4.70
C CYS A 18 -4.14 7.40 5.50
N ARG A 19 -3.68 6.50 6.38
CA ARG A 19 -2.55 6.76 7.28
C ARG A 19 -1.25 7.03 6.52
N ASP A 20 -0.87 6.10 5.64
CA ASP A 20 0.36 6.21 4.86
C ASP A 20 0.07 6.41 3.37
N TRP A 21 -0.96 5.72 2.86
CA TRP A 21 -1.39 5.82 1.46
C TRP A 21 -2.83 5.30 1.27
N PRO A 22 -3.66 5.89 0.40
CA PRO A 22 -3.46 7.19 -0.26
C PRO A 22 -3.45 8.33 0.77
N SER A 23 -2.91 9.50 0.40
CA SER A 23 -2.83 10.66 1.31
C SER A 23 -4.20 11.19 1.75
N ARG A 24 -5.23 10.96 0.91
CA ARG A 24 -6.64 11.22 1.19
C ARG A 24 -7.52 10.35 0.29
N PRO A 25 -8.77 10.07 0.70
CA PRO A 25 -9.69 9.33 -0.15
C PRO A 25 -10.10 10.14 -1.39
N GLY A 26 -10.52 9.44 -2.46
CA GLY A 26 -11.05 10.07 -3.68
C GLY A 26 -10.01 10.74 -4.57
N LEU A 27 -8.72 10.41 -4.42
CA LEU A 27 -7.69 10.79 -5.38
C LEU A 27 -7.91 10.10 -6.72
N THR A 28 -7.46 10.72 -7.83
CA THR A 28 -7.44 10.06 -9.13
C THR A 28 -6.47 8.86 -9.10
N ALA A 29 -6.71 7.87 -9.95
CA ALA A 29 -5.84 6.70 -10.05
C ALA A 29 -4.38 7.09 -10.36
N GLU A 30 -4.16 8.13 -11.18
CA GLU A 30 -2.81 8.64 -11.45
C GLU A 30 -2.13 9.20 -10.19
N ALA A 31 -2.87 9.98 -9.39
CA ALA A 31 -2.32 10.58 -8.17
C ALA A 31 -2.00 9.50 -7.12
N GLN A 32 -2.91 8.54 -6.93
CA GLN A 32 -2.68 7.39 -6.05
C GLN A 32 -1.44 6.59 -6.50
N ARG A 33 -1.30 6.34 -7.80
CA ARG A 33 -0.12 5.65 -8.35
C ARG A 33 1.17 6.44 -8.13
N ALA A 34 1.14 7.75 -8.34
CA ALA A 34 2.31 8.61 -8.13
C ALA A 34 2.77 8.59 -6.66
N GLU A 35 1.83 8.67 -5.71
CA GLU A 35 2.15 8.58 -4.28
C GLU A 35 2.73 7.21 -3.90
N LEU A 36 2.17 6.12 -4.42
CA LEU A 36 2.69 4.78 -4.15
C LEU A 36 4.11 4.63 -4.70
N LEU A 37 4.37 5.12 -5.91
CA LEU A 37 5.72 5.11 -6.50
C LEU A 37 6.72 5.90 -5.64
N ALA A 38 6.34 7.06 -5.10
CA ALA A 38 7.20 7.84 -4.22
C ALA A 38 7.57 7.07 -2.92
N HIS A 39 6.64 6.29 -2.37
CA HIS A 39 6.93 5.39 -1.23
C HIS A 39 7.92 4.28 -1.61
N LEU A 40 7.77 3.69 -2.80
CA LEU A 40 8.70 2.68 -3.30
C LEU A 40 10.09 3.24 -3.58
N ASP A 41 10.18 4.44 -4.17
CA ASP A 41 11.45 5.14 -4.39
C ASP A 41 12.16 5.44 -3.07
N THR A 42 11.39 5.83 -2.05
CA THR A 42 11.91 6.01 -0.69
C THR A 42 12.43 4.70 -0.11
N ALA A 43 11.70 3.58 -0.30
CA ALA A 43 12.15 2.26 0.15
C ALA A 43 13.49 1.86 -0.51
N VAL A 44 13.65 2.14 -1.81
CA VAL A 44 14.91 1.92 -2.55
C VAL A 44 16.03 2.81 -2.02
N ALA A 45 15.77 4.10 -1.83
CA ALA A 45 16.77 5.05 -1.30
C ALA A 45 17.24 4.66 0.11
N ARG A 46 16.33 4.11 0.93
CA ARG A 46 16.63 3.55 2.26
C ARG A 46 17.20 2.14 2.19
N ARG A 47 17.37 1.56 1.00
CA ARG A 47 17.86 0.20 0.73
C ARG A 47 17.01 -0.90 1.35
N LEU A 48 15.72 -0.69 1.59
CA LEU A 48 14.83 -1.70 2.18
C LEU A 48 14.77 -2.95 1.28
N THR A 49 14.51 -4.10 1.90
CA THR A 49 14.42 -5.39 1.20
C THR A 49 12.98 -5.78 0.89
N ALA A 50 11.99 -5.13 1.52
CA ALA A 50 10.58 -5.46 1.35
C ALA A 50 9.67 -4.24 1.60
N VAL A 51 8.51 -4.24 0.95
CA VAL A 51 7.40 -3.32 1.20
C VAL A 51 6.16 -4.16 1.41
N ILE A 52 5.44 -3.94 2.51
CA ILE A 52 4.19 -4.61 2.83
C ILE A 52 3.07 -3.58 2.68
N LEU A 53 2.22 -3.75 1.68
CA LEU A 53 1.08 -2.88 1.42
C LEU A 53 -0.21 -3.50 1.98
N GLN A 54 -0.93 -2.75 2.80
CA GLN A 54 -2.21 -3.18 3.35
C GLN A 54 -3.32 -3.09 2.29
N VAL A 55 -3.53 -4.16 1.53
CA VAL A 55 -4.56 -4.18 0.46
C VAL A 55 -5.99 -4.48 0.96
N ARG A 56 -6.13 -4.95 2.20
CA ARG A 56 -7.43 -5.28 2.84
C ARG A 56 -7.51 -4.71 4.27
N PRO A 57 -7.86 -3.42 4.44
CA PRO A 57 -7.84 -2.77 5.75
C PRO A 57 -9.05 -3.07 6.64
N THR A 58 -10.27 -3.07 6.09
CA THR A 58 -11.53 -3.09 6.87
C THR A 58 -12.63 -3.95 6.22
N ALA A 59 -12.30 -5.20 5.84
CA ALA A 59 -13.17 -6.09 5.06
C ALA A 59 -13.62 -5.47 3.72
N ASP A 60 -12.66 -4.82 3.07
CA ASP A 60 -12.80 -4.15 1.79
C ASP A 60 -11.52 -4.36 0.97
N ALA A 61 -11.64 -4.34 -0.35
CA ALA A 61 -10.58 -4.73 -1.26
C ALA A 61 -10.06 -3.57 -2.10
N PHE A 62 -8.75 -3.60 -2.36
CA PHE A 62 -8.05 -2.70 -3.29
C PHE A 62 -7.86 -3.36 -4.67
N TRP A 63 -8.62 -4.42 -4.94
CA TRP A 63 -8.64 -5.19 -6.17
C TRP A 63 -10.09 -5.59 -6.47
N PRO A 64 -10.42 -5.91 -7.74
CA PRO A 64 -11.74 -6.41 -8.08
C PRO A 64 -11.95 -7.78 -7.42
N SER A 65 -12.63 -7.79 -6.27
CA SER A 65 -12.95 -8.99 -5.50
C SER A 65 -14.42 -9.35 -5.70
N PRO A 66 -14.78 -10.63 -5.91
CA PRO A 66 -16.18 -11.06 -5.91
C PRO A 66 -16.72 -11.25 -4.48
N TYR A 67 -15.88 -11.12 -3.44
CA TYR A 67 -16.24 -11.43 -2.05
C TYR A 67 -16.29 -10.20 -1.15
N GLU A 68 -15.58 -9.13 -1.49
CA GLU A 68 -15.37 -7.96 -0.63
C GLU A 68 -15.63 -6.70 -1.46
N PRO A 69 -16.31 -5.67 -0.91
CA PRO A 69 -16.56 -4.42 -1.62
C PRO A 69 -15.28 -3.63 -1.89
N TRP A 70 -15.31 -2.70 -2.84
CA TRP A 70 -14.20 -1.77 -3.03
C TRP A 70 -14.00 -0.90 -1.79
N SER A 71 -12.73 -0.64 -1.48
CA SER A 71 -12.40 0.17 -0.32
C SER A 71 -12.81 1.62 -0.47
N GLN A 72 -13.50 2.11 0.57
CA GLN A 72 -13.83 3.53 0.72
C GLN A 72 -12.60 4.43 0.74
N TYR A 73 -11.43 3.90 1.07
CA TYR A 73 -10.18 4.67 1.10
C TYR A 73 -9.66 4.97 -0.31
N LEU A 74 -10.09 4.23 -1.33
CA LEU A 74 -9.77 4.53 -2.73
C LEU A 74 -10.76 5.54 -3.32
N THR A 75 -12.06 5.32 -3.10
CA THR A 75 -13.14 6.01 -3.82
C THR A 75 -13.83 7.11 -3.01
N GLY A 76 -13.66 7.12 -1.69
CA GLY A 76 -14.42 7.96 -0.76
C GLY A 76 -15.77 7.38 -0.34
N THR A 77 -16.22 6.29 -0.95
CA THR A 77 -17.48 5.59 -0.63
C THR A 77 -17.26 4.08 -0.65
N GLN A 78 -17.69 3.36 0.39
CA GLN A 78 -17.60 1.90 0.41
C GLN A 78 -18.54 1.29 -0.64
N GLY A 79 -18.06 0.34 -1.45
CA GLY A 79 -18.88 -0.36 -2.45
C GLY A 79 -18.11 -0.85 -3.65
#